data_AF-A0P079-F1
#
_entry.id   AF-A0P079-F1
#
_cell.length_a   1.000
_cell.length_b   1.000
_cell.length_c   1.000
_cell.angle_alpha   90.00
_cell.angle_beta   90.00
_cell.angle_gamma   90.00
#
_symmetry.space_group_name_H-M   'P 1'
#
loop_
_entity.id
_entity.type
_entity.pdbx_description
1 polymer ?
#
loop_
_entity_poly.entity_id
_entity_poly.type
_entity_poly.pdbx_seq_one_letter_code
_entity_poly.pdbx_strand_id
1 'polypeptide(L)' 'MSLVGSAKELGVNISQAAEEGIRRAVSEARAERWKQENQAALNSSNDFVDQHGLPLETSRLF' A
#
# COMPACT_ATOMS: atom_id res chain seq x y z
N MET A 1 32.41 -4.20 5.33
CA MET A 1 31.78 -5.46 4.87
C MET A 1 30.49 -5.10 4.16
N SER A 2 30.18 -5.70 3.00
CA SER A 2 28.94 -5.39 2.27
C SER A 2 27.77 -6.20 2.82
N LEU A 3 26.54 -5.69 2.66
CA LEU A 3 25.32 -6.41 3.06
C LEU A 3 25.21 -7.78 2.37
N VAL A 4 25.63 -7.86 1.11
CA VAL A 4 25.71 -9.11 0.34
C VAL A 4 26.76 -10.06 0.94
N GLY A 5 27.89 -9.54 1.40
CA GLY A 5 28.92 -10.32 2.09
C GLY A 5 28.39 -10.92 3.39
N SER A 6 27.77 -10.11 4.24
CA SER A 6 27.15 -10.59 5.49
C SER A 6 26.00 -11.57 5.21
N ALA A 7 25.20 -11.36 4.17
CA ALA A 7 24.15 -12.28 3.77
C ALA A 7 24.72 -13.66 3.38
N LYS A 8 25.84 -13.71 2.65
CA LYS A 8 26.53 -14.96 2.30
C LYS A 8 27.06 -15.69 3.53
N GLU A 9 27.71 -14.96 4.44
CA GLU A 9 28.24 -15.54 5.69
C GLU A 9 27.14 -16.11 6.58
N LEU A 10 25.98 -15.46 6.62
CA LEU A 10 24.83 -15.87 7.42
C LEU A 10 23.91 -16.89 6.71
N GLY A 11 24.26 -17.33 5.49
CA GLY A 11 23.44 -18.28 4.73
C GLY A 11 22.08 -17.73 4.28
N VAL A 12 21.94 -16.40 4.19
CA VAL A 12 20.71 -15.75 3.72
C VAL A 12 20.52 -16.01 2.23
N ASN A 13 19.33 -16.44 1.85
CA ASN A 13 18.96 -16.59 0.44
C ASN A 13 18.73 -15.21 -0.19
N ILE A 14 19.77 -14.67 -0.82
CA ILE A 14 19.78 -13.34 -1.42
C ILE A 14 18.69 -13.20 -2.50
N SER A 15 18.48 -14.23 -3.33
CA SER A 15 17.48 -14.19 -4.40
C SER A 15 16.07 -14.02 -3.83
N GLN A 16 15.75 -14.79 -2.79
CA GLN A 16 14.45 -14.71 -2.12
C GLN A 16 14.25 -13.34 -1.44
N ALA A 17 15.29 -12.82 -0.77
CA ALA A 17 15.22 -11.50 -0.12
C ALA A 17 15.06 -10.38 -1.15
N ALA A 18 15.75 -10.46 -2.29
CA ALA A 18 15.62 -9.51 -3.38
C ALA A 18 14.22 -9.54 -4.01
N GLU A 19 13.67 -10.73 -4.23
CA GLU A 19 12.32 -10.90 -4.79
C GLU A 19 11.25 -10.29 -3.86
N GLU A 20 11.36 -10.51 -2.55
CA GLU A 20 10.47 -9.89 -1.57
C GLU A 20 10.59 -8.35 -1.57
N GLY A 21 11.81 -7.82 -1.65
CA GLY A 21 12.02 -6.38 -1.78
C GLY A 21 11.37 -5.80 -3.04
N ILE A 22 11.54 -6.47 -4.18
CA ILE A 22 10.94 -6.07 -5.45
C ILE A 22 9.41 -6.15 -5.38
N ARG A 23 8.85 -7.22 -4.79
CA ARG A 23 7.40 -7.40 -4.62
C ARG A 23 6.79 -6.25 -3.83
N ARG A 24 7.41 -5.84 -2.72
CA ARG A 24 6.98 -4.70 -1.90
C ARG A 24 7.01 -3.40 -2.70
N ALA A 25 8.14 -3.10 -3.34
CA ALA A 25 8.30 -1.88 -4.13
C ALA A 25 7.27 -1.79 -5.27
N VAL A 26 7.00 -2.92 -5.95
CA VAL A 26 5.96 -2.99 -7.00
C VAL A 26 4.57 -2.77 -6.42
N SER A 27 4.24 -3.37 -5.28
CA SER A 27 2.94 -3.19 -4.62
C SER A 27 2.72 -1.74 -4.21
N GLU A 28 3.73 -1.10 -3.62
CA GLU A 28 3.69 0.31 -3.22
C GLU A 28 3.51 1.23 -4.44
N ALA A 29 4.27 1.02 -5.51
CA ALA A 29 4.15 1.81 -6.73
C ALA A 29 2.77 1.65 -7.39
N ARG A 30 2.19 0.44 -7.36
CA ARG A 30 0.83 0.20 -7.86
C ARG A 30 -0.22 0.89 -7.00
N ALA A 31 -0.09 0.80 -5.68
CA ALA A 31 -1.01 1.45 -4.76
C ALA A 31 -0.98 2.98 -4.93
N GLU A 32 0.20 3.56 -5.10
CA GLU A 32 0.35 5.00 -5.33
C GLU A 32 -0.25 5.43 -6.67
N ARG A 33 0.01 4.69 -7.74
CA ARG A 33 -0.62 4.94 -9.04
C ARG A 33 -2.15 4.87 -8.94
N TRP A 34 -2.67 3.82 -8.30
CA TRP A 34 -4.11 3.66 -8.13
C TRP A 34 -4.72 4.83 -7.37
N LYS A 35 -4.09 5.32 -6.30
CA LYS A 35 -4.57 6.49 -5.55
C LYS A 35 -4.66 7.73 -6.43
N GLN A 36 -3.67 7.97 -7.27
CA GLN A 36 -3.65 9.10 -8.20
C GLN A 36 -4.77 8.97 -9.24
N GLU A 37 -4.93 7.79 -9.84
CA GLU A 37 -5.99 7.50 -10.82
C GLU A 37 -7.40 7.64 -10.22
N ASN A 38 -7.56 7.33 -8.94
CA ASN A 38 -8.86 7.33 -8.26
C ASN A 38 -9.09 8.57 -7.39
N GLN A 39 -8.19 9.56 -7.44
CA GLN A 39 -8.25 10.74 -6.57
C GLN A 39 -9.57 11.50 -6.71
N ALA A 40 -10.09 11.65 -7.93
CA ALA A 40 -11.36 12.32 -8.17
C ALA A 40 -12.56 11.58 -7.54
N ALA A 41 -12.57 10.25 -7.61
CA ALA A 41 -13.62 9.43 -6.99
C ALA A 41 -13.55 9.49 -5.46
N LEU A 42 -12.35 9.46 -4.89
CA LEU A 42 -12.13 9.61 -3.46
C LEU A 42 -12.58 10.99 -2.96
N ASN A 43 -12.21 12.06 -3.67
CA ASN A 43 -12.65 13.41 -3.35
C ASN A 43 -14.17 13.55 -3.44
N SER A 44 -14.78 13.04 -4.50
CA SER A 44 -16.25 13.05 -4.64
C SER A 44 -16.94 12.29 -3.51
N SER A 45 -16.36 11.18 -3.04
CA SER A 45 -16.90 10.44 -1.90
C SER A 45 -16.76 11.21 -0.59
N ASN A 46 -15.63 11.89 -0.38
CA ASN A 46 -15.40 12.71 0.82
C ASN A 46 -16.34 13.93 0.83
N ASP A 47 -16.46 14.64 -0.29
CA ASP A 47 -17.35 15.80 -0.44
C ASP A 47 -18.81 15.43 -0.17
N PHE A 48 -19.24 14.23 -0.55
CA PHE A 48 -20.58 13.72 -0.25
C PHE A 48 -20.77 13.53 1.26
N VAL A 49 -19.79 12.94 1.95
CA VAL A 49 -19.85 12.75 3.41
C VAL A 49 -19.85 14.10 4.13
N ASP A 50 -19.04 15.06 3.68
CA ASP A 50 -18.99 16.40 4.28
C ASP A 50 -20.33 17.15 4.14
N GLN A 51 -21.02 16.95 3.01
CA GLN A 51 -22.32 17.59 2.73
C GLN A 51 -23.51 16.88 3.37
N HIS A 52 -23.47 15.55 3.46
CA HIS A 52 -24.66 14.74 3.78
C HIS A 52 -24.51 13.89 5.06
N GLY A 53 -23.34 13.92 5.70
CA GLY A 53 -23.00 13.03 6.81
C GLY A 53 -22.60 11.63 6.34
N LEU A 54 -22.32 10.74 7.30
CA LEU A 54 -21.87 9.40 6.99
C LEU A 54 -23.02 8.56 6.38
N PRO A 55 -22.82 7.96 5.20
CA PRO A 55 -23.76 6.98 4.67
C PRO A 55 -23.98 5.88 5.70
N LEU A 56 -25.25 5.58 5.97
CA LEU A 56 -25.66 4.48 6.87
C LEU A 56 -25.23 4.66 8.33
N GLU A 57 -24.95 5.89 8.78
CA GLU A 57 -24.67 6.18 10.20
C GLU A 57 -25.72 5.58 11.15
N THR A 58 -27.00 5.67 10.76
CA THR A 58 -28.14 5.16 11.54
C THR A 58 -28.26 3.63 11.55
N SER A 59 -27.54 2.93 10.66
CA SER A 59 -27.58 1.47 10.51
C SER A 59 -26.27 0.79 10.91
N ARG A 60 -25.38 1.53 11.60
CA ARG A 60 -24.07 1.01 12.02
C ARG A 60 -24.25 0.01 13.17
N LEU A 61 -24.34 -1.27 12.82
CA LEU A 61 -24.29 -2.37 13.78
C LEU A 61 -22.85 -2.47 14.30
N PHE A 62 -22.72 -2.54 15.63
CA PHE A 62 -21.46 -2.68 16.37
C PHE A 62 -20.75 -4.01 16.05
#